data_AF-A0A7Y3DQN8-F1
#
_entry.id   AF-A0A7Y3DQN8-F1
#
_cell.length_a   1.000
_cell.length_b   1.000
_cell.length_c   1.000
_cell.angle_alpha   90.00
_cell.angle_beta   90.00
_cell.angle_gamma   90.00
#
_symmetry.space_group_name_H-M   'P 1'
#
loop_
_entity.id
_entity.type
_entity.pdbx_description
1 polymer ?
#
loop_
_entity_poly.entity_id
_entity_poly.type
_entity_poly.pdbx_seq_one_letter_code
_entity_poly.pdbx_strand_id
1 'polypeptide(L)'
;MKRNFKRLFEMRSSHKIKILSMALICALAVSVGALPTAQAATRYVDAGITGGDGSSWGSAYETIQEAIDATTPGDDIWVRAGTYSLTNQINVDVAVNIYGGFNGTEINKEE
;
A
#
# COMPACT_ATOMS: atom_id res chain seq x y z
N MET A 1 15.35 -67.33 -34.19
CA MET A 1 15.26 -66.71 -32.85
C MET A 1 15.16 -65.18 -32.98
N LYS A 2 13.98 -64.63 -33.32
CA LYS A 2 13.75 -63.17 -33.50
C LYS A 2 12.30 -62.78 -33.17
N ARG A 3 11.93 -62.87 -31.89
CA ARG A 3 10.70 -62.27 -31.35
C ARG A 3 11.14 -61.52 -30.10
N ASN A 4 10.57 -60.35 -29.83
CA ASN A 4 10.67 -59.59 -28.57
C ASN A 4 11.58 -58.35 -28.51
N PHE A 5 11.96 -57.71 -29.62
CA PHE A 5 12.49 -56.32 -29.53
C PHE A 5 11.43 -55.24 -29.75
N LYS A 6 10.33 -55.55 -30.45
CA LYS A 6 9.32 -54.53 -30.81
C LYS A 6 8.46 -54.03 -29.64
N ARG A 7 8.18 -54.89 -28.64
CA ARG A 7 7.36 -54.50 -27.47
C ARG A 7 8.07 -53.61 -26.45
N LEU A 8 9.40 -53.60 -26.44
CA LEU A 8 10.19 -52.74 -25.54
C LEU A 8 10.19 -51.27 -26.00
N PHE A 9 9.88 -51.00 -27.27
CA PHE A 9 9.86 -49.64 -27.82
C PHE A 9 8.52 -48.92 -27.61
N GLU A 10 7.40 -49.64 -27.63
CA GLU A 10 6.06 -49.05 -27.45
C GLU A 10 5.74 -48.67 -25.99
N MET A 11 6.38 -49.29 -25.00
CA MET A 11 6.07 -49.06 -23.58
C MET A 11 6.67 -47.76 -22.99
N ARG A 12 7.70 -47.17 -23.63
CA ARG A 12 8.35 -45.90 -23.17
C ARG A 12 7.69 -44.62 -23.70
N SER A 13 6.78 -44.72 -24.67
CA SER A 13 6.17 -43.55 -25.34
C SER A 13 5.04 -42.89 -24.53
N SER A 14 4.25 -43.67 -23.78
CA SER A 14 3.05 -43.15 -23.09
C SER A 14 3.31 -42.30 -21.84
N HIS A 15 4.54 -42.30 -21.30
CA HIS A 15 4.88 -41.54 -20.08
C HIS A 15 5.38 -40.12 -20.38
N LYS A 16 6.00 -39.88 -21.55
CA LYS A 16 6.53 -38.55 -21.89
C LYS A 16 5.45 -37.56 -22.35
N ILE A 17 4.35 -38.06 -22.91
CA ILE A 17 3.26 -37.22 -23.45
C ILE A 17 2.39 -36.65 -22.31
N LYS A 18 2.11 -37.42 -21.25
CA LYS A 18 1.33 -36.93 -20.09
C LYS A 18 2.08 -35.90 -19.24
N ILE A 19 3.41 -35.98 -19.19
CA ILE A 19 4.24 -35.02 -18.44
C ILE A 19 4.31 -33.67 -19.17
N LEU A 20 4.23 -33.68 -20.51
CA LEU A 20 4.20 -32.44 -21.31
C LEU A 20 2.86 -31.68 -21.19
N SER A 21 1.75 -32.40 -21.02
CA SER A 21 0.42 -31.78 -20.76
C SER A 21 0.29 -31.20 -19.35
N MET A 22 1.06 -31.68 -18.38
CA MET A 22 1.09 -31.14 -17.01
C MET A 22 2.03 -29.94 -16.88
N ALA A 23 3.08 -29.88 -17.71
CA ALA A 23 4.01 -28.76 -17.75
C ALA A 23 3.45 -27.51 -18.44
N LEU A 24 2.46 -27.65 -19.34
CA LEU A 24 1.86 -26.49 -20.04
C LEU A 24 0.84 -25.72 -19.19
N ILE A 25 0.32 -26.32 -18.12
CA ILE A 25 -0.59 -25.64 -17.18
C ILE A 25 0.19 -24.79 -16.15
N CYS A 26 1.48 -25.06 -15.95
CA CYS A 26 2.34 -24.24 -15.07
C CYS A 26 3.01 -23.05 -15.77
N ALA A 27 2.81 -22.88 -17.08
CA ALA A 27 3.36 -21.75 -17.85
C ALA A 27 2.43 -20.54 -17.88
N LEU A 28 1.31 -20.55 -17.13
CA LEU A 28 0.72 -19.31 -16.62
C LEU A 28 1.42 -18.98 -15.29
N ALA A 29 2.72 -18.67 -15.36
CA ALA A 29 3.29 -17.81 -14.35
C ALA A 29 2.58 -16.47 -14.54
N VAL A 30 1.45 -16.29 -13.86
CA VAL A 30 0.87 -14.98 -13.62
C VAL A 30 2.02 -14.21 -13.00
N SER A 31 2.66 -13.35 -13.76
CA SER A 31 3.43 -12.27 -13.20
C SER A 31 2.40 -11.41 -12.48
N VAL A 32 2.10 -11.79 -11.24
CA VAL A 32 1.44 -10.92 -10.29
C VAL A 32 2.47 -9.82 -10.09
N GLY A 33 2.44 -8.82 -10.97
CA GLY A 33 3.15 -7.58 -10.75
C GLY A 33 2.74 -7.13 -9.37
N ALA A 34 3.72 -6.89 -8.49
CA ALA A 34 3.46 -6.35 -7.18
C ALA A 34 2.58 -5.12 -7.36
N LEU A 35 1.30 -5.24 -7.02
CA LEU A 35 0.43 -4.08 -7.00
C LEU A 35 1.05 -3.17 -5.95
N PRO A 36 1.33 -1.89 -6.27
CA PRO A 36 1.75 -0.96 -5.24
C PRO A 36 0.64 -0.92 -4.19
N THR A 37 0.90 -1.49 -3.02
CA THR A 37 0.03 -1.31 -1.88
C THR A 37 0.18 0.15 -1.50
N ALA A 38 -0.87 0.95 -1.68
CA ALA A 38 -0.91 2.28 -1.12
C ALA A 38 -0.79 2.11 0.40
N GLN A 39 0.39 2.41 0.94
CA GLN A 39 0.60 2.45 2.37
C GLN A 39 -0.08 3.72 2.90
N ALA A 40 -0.86 3.58 3.97
CA ALA A 40 -1.44 4.70 4.69
C ALA A 40 -0.39 5.78 4.96
N ALA A 41 -0.64 7.00 4.50
CA ALA A 41 0.24 8.12 4.70
C ALA A 41 -0.05 8.79 6.05
N THR A 42 0.97 9.46 6.61
CA THR A 42 0.81 10.38 7.74
C THR A 42 0.79 11.80 7.21
N ARG A 43 -0.24 12.58 7.58
CA ARG A 43 -0.40 14.00 7.22
C ARG A 43 -0.14 14.85 8.45
N TYR A 44 0.86 15.71 8.39
CA TYR A 44 1.25 16.54 9.53
C TYR A 44 0.55 17.90 9.49
N VAL A 45 0.19 18.43 10.66
CA VAL A 45 -0.50 19.72 10.81
C VAL A 45 0.15 20.54 11.92
N ASP A 46 0.52 21.79 11.64
CA ASP A 46 1.10 22.74 12.61
C ASP A 46 0.60 24.17 12.33
N ALA A 47 -0.09 24.78 13.30
CA ALA A 47 -0.57 26.17 13.18
C ALA A 47 0.56 27.22 13.23
N GLY A 48 1.78 26.82 13.61
CA GLY A 48 2.95 27.69 13.76
C GLY A 48 3.80 27.85 12.50
N ILE A 49 3.42 27.20 11.41
CA ILE A 49 4.08 27.31 10.10
C ILE A 49 3.15 27.96 9.08
N THR A 50 3.71 28.39 7.95
CA THR A 50 2.92 28.98 6.86
C THR A 50 3.12 28.15 5.60
N GLY A 51 2.06 27.46 5.19
CA GLY A 51 2.08 26.57 4.03
C GLY A 51 2.97 25.33 4.18
N GLY A 52 2.66 24.32 3.37
CA GLY A 52 3.37 23.05 3.31
C GLY A 52 2.56 22.00 2.56
N ASP A 53 3.11 20.80 2.45
CA ASP A 53 2.49 19.68 1.73
C ASP A 53 2.05 18.53 2.65
N GLY A 54 2.16 18.73 3.97
CA GLY A 54 1.78 17.76 4.99
C GLY A 54 2.66 16.52 5.06
N SER A 55 3.82 16.48 4.39
CA SER A 55 4.67 15.28 4.31
C SER A 55 5.59 15.05 5.51
N SER A 56 5.81 16.08 6.33
CA SER A 56 6.62 16.03 7.55
C SER A 56 6.26 17.20 8.47
N TRP A 57 6.74 17.19 9.72
CA TRP A 57 6.59 18.35 10.63
C TRP A 57 7.14 19.65 10.06
N GLY A 58 8.27 19.61 9.33
CA GLY A 58 8.89 20.79 8.72
C GLY A 58 8.17 21.32 7.48
N SER A 59 7.27 20.52 6.91
CA SER A 59 6.44 20.87 5.74
C SER A 59 4.96 20.57 6.01
N ALA A 60 4.50 20.72 7.26
CA ALA A 60 3.14 20.38 7.65
C ALA A 60 2.09 21.27 6.95
N TYR A 61 0.82 20.87 6.99
CA TYR A 61 -0.27 21.78 6.67
C TYR A 61 -0.45 22.81 7.79
N GLU A 62 -0.83 24.03 7.42
CA GLU A 62 -1.10 25.09 8.39
C GLU A 62 -2.43 24.84 9.11
N THR A 63 -3.41 24.30 8.38
CA THR A 63 -4.77 24.08 8.90
C THR A 63 -5.17 22.61 8.90
N ILE A 64 -6.09 22.26 9.81
CA ILE A 64 -6.69 20.92 9.87
C ILE A 64 -7.50 20.62 8.60
N GLN A 65 -8.15 21.63 8.01
CA GLN A 65 -8.96 21.42 6.81
C GLN A 65 -8.09 21.03 5.61
N GLU A 66 -6.95 21.69 5.38
CA GLU A 66 -6.02 21.31 4.30
C GLU A 66 -5.56 19.85 4.41
N ALA A 67 -5.34 19.38 5.63
CA ALA A 67 -4.97 17.99 5.86
C ALA A 67 -6.10 17.01 5.57
N ILE A 68 -7.36 17.36 5.91
CA ILE A 68 -8.53 16.55 5.56
C ILE A 68 -8.72 16.50 4.04
N ASP A 69 -8.61 17.64 3.36
CA ASP A 69 -8.77 17.74 1.91
C ASP A 69 -7.72 16.91 1.15
N ALA A 70 -6.52 16.75 1.74
CA ALA A 70 -5.43 15.94 1.18
C ALA A 70 -5.45 14.46 1.61
N THR A 71 -6.33 14.08 2.53
CA THR A 71 -6.37 12.74 3.12
C THR A 71 -7.14 11.76 2.25
N THR A 72 -6.56 10.58 2.07
CA THR A 72 -7.27 9.43 1.49
C THR A 72 -7.67 8.41 2.57
N PRO A 73 -8.74 7.61 2.37
CA PRO A 73 -9.16 6.64 3.37
C PRO A 73 -8.03 5.71 3.80
N GLY A 74 -7.70 5.74 5.09
CA GLY A 74 -6.61 4.98 5.69
C GLY A 74 -5.43 5.83 6.16
N ASP A 75 -5.29 7.08 5.67
CA ASP A 75 -4.27 8.00 6.17
C ASP A 75 -4.59 8.47 7.60
N ASP A 76 -3.54 8.82 8.33
CA ASP A 76 -3.62 9.41 9.67
C ASP A 76 -3.20 10.88 9.63
N ILE A 77 -3.99 11.76 10.26
CA ILE A 77 -3.65 13.18 10.44
C ILE A 77 -3.05 13.37 11.84
N TRP A 78 -1.82 13.87 11.91
CA TRP A 78 -1.11 14.18 13.15
C TRP A 78 -1.03 15.67 13.37
N VAL A 79 -1.60 16.13 14.47
CA VAL A 79 -1.78 17.54 14.78
C VAL A 79 -0.88 17.93 15.95
N ARG A 80 0.02 18.87 15.68
CA ARG A 80 0.89 19.44 16.72
C ARG A 80 0.05 20.12 17.80
N ALA A 81 0.48 20.03 19.05
CA ALA A 81 -0.13 20.73 20.16
C ALA A 81 -0.13 22.25 19.89
N GLY A 82 -1.30 22.86 19.92
CA GLY A 82 -1.46 24.27 19.59
C GLY A 82 -2.91 24.70 19.54
N THR A 83 -3.14 25.97 19.20
CA THR A 83 -4.48 26.53 18.96
C THR A 83 -4.66 26.79 17.48
N TYR A 84 -5.66 26.14 16.88
CA TYR A 84 -6.01 26.28 15.47
C TYR A 84 -7.20 27.22 15.33
N SER A 85 -6.95 28.42 14.79
CA SER A 85 -8.00 29.40 14.54
C SER A 85 -8.81 28.99 13.32
N LEU A 86 -10.10 28.71 13.54
CA LEU A 86 -11.00 28.31 12.46
C LEU A 86 -11.70 29.55 11.87
N THR A 87 -11.53 29.77 10.57
CA THR A 87 -12.29 30.79 9.81
C THR A 87 -13.63 30.26 9.33
N ASN A 88 -13.73 28.93 9.16
CA ASN A 88 -14.93 28.20 8.73
C ASN A 88 -15.07 26.90 9.54
N GLN A 89 -16.18 26.19 9.35
CA GLN A 89 -16.36 24.85 9.91
C GLN A 89 -15.33 23.87 9.34
N ILE A 90 -14.94 22.88 10.13
CA ILE A 90 -14.18 21.73 9.64
C ILE A 90 -15.17 20.78 8.95
N ASN A 91 -14.97 20.53 7.66
CA ASN A 91 -15.75 19.59 6.87
C ASN A 91 -15.02 18.24 6.84
N VAL A 92 -15.70 17.19 7.32
CA VAL A 92 -15.19 15.81 7.31
C VAL A 92 -16.02 15.00 6.31
N ASP A 93 -15.60 15.03 5.04
CA ASP A 93 -16.26 14.36 3.91
C ASP A 93 -15.56 13.06 3.48
N VAL A 94 -14.36 12.82 3.98
CA VAL A 94 -13.60 11.58 3.85
C VAL A 94 -13.45 10.87 5.19
N ALA A 95 -13.24 9.56 5.16
CA ALA A 95 -12.94 8.79 6.36
C ALA A 95 -11.52 9.16 6.84
N VAL A 96 -11.42 9.77 8.03
CA VAL A 96 -10.15 10.25 8.61
C VAL A 96 -9.95 9.76 10.02
N ASN A 97 -8.68 9.61 10.40
CA ASN A 97 -8.26 9.57 11.79
C ASN A 97 -7.48 10.85 12.09
N ILE A 98 -7.81 11.52 13.19
CA ILE A 98 -7.10 12.72 13.64
C ILE A 98 -6.58 12.48 15.06
N TYR A 99 -5.27 12.65 15.24
CA TYR A 99 -4.58 12.53 16.52
C TYR A 99 -3.90 13.85 16.83
N GLY A 100 -4.06 14.34 18.06
CA GLY A 100 -3.51 15.64 18.48
C GLY A 100 -2.66 15.52 19.74
N GLY A 101 -1.85 16.57 19.98
CA GLY A 101 -1.02 16.69 21.18
C GLY A 101 0.47 16.43 20.93
N PHE A 102 0.88 16.25 19.67
CA PHE A 102 2.28 16.03 19.30
C PHE A 102 3.15 17.29 19.54
N ASN A 103 4.42 17.11 19.90
CA ASN A 103 5.38 18.20 20.07
C ASN A 103 5.89 18.75 18.73
N GLY A 104 5.78 17.97 17.65
CA GLY A 104 6.23 18.34 16.30
C GLY A 104 7.58 17.71 15.92
N THR A 105 7.96 16.61 16.58
CA THR A 105 9.21 15.89 16.32
C THR A 105 9.01 14.37 16.24
N GLU A 106 7.81 13.90 16.51
CA GLU A 106 7.46 12.50 16.59
C GLU A 106 7.51 11.84 15.22
N ILE A 107 8.02 10.61 15.20
CA ILE A 107 8.03 9.73 14.01
C ILE A 107 7.07 8.54 14.18
N ASN A 108 6.51 8.38 15.39
CA ASN A 108 5.63 7.29 15.80
C ASN A 108 4.43 7.86 16.57
N LYS A 109 3.28 7.18 16.51
CA LYS A 109 2.02 7.65 17.15
C LYS A 109 2.02 7.52 18.68
N GLU A 110 2.89 6.68 19.23
CA GLU A 110 2.82 6.21 20.63
C GLU A 110 3.86 6.85 21.58
N GLU A 111 4.63 7.83 21.11
CA GLU A 111 5.57 8.60 21.94
C GLU A 111 4.95 9.92 22.41
#